data_AF-A0A433QVU3-F1
#
_entry.id   AF-A0A433QVU3-F1
#
_cell.length_a   1.000
_cell.length_b   1.000
_cell.length_c   1.000
_cell.angle_alpha   90.00
_cell.angle_beta   90.00
_cell.angle_gamma   90.00
#
_symmetry.space_group_name_H-M   'P 1'
#
loop_
_entity.id
_entity.type
_entity.pdbx_description
1 polymer ?
#
loop_
_entity_poly.entity_id
_entity_poly.type
_entity_poly.pdbx_seq_one_letter_code
_entity_poly.pdbx_strand_id
1 'polypeptide(L)'
;MQSQATHLQSMTSPQYTQTFKEQSRSLSDTFNPNQTTSTQMSNLQQTTKLHDQLKASFASSNPDLKKCGALLAKLKIELTMLGVFIPEAGKTDPKALLLARDVLEIGAFWSLRVKDITSFERYTAQLNTYYHDYSAELTPSQQMYPLIGLNLLRLLSQNRLSEFHTALEVIDPEQLHNNLYIKQAVDLEQYLMEGSYNKVWNSRSKVTGEEFLFFYDILMGTIRNEIASCSEKAYDALPLQDAATLLFFKSLEEVLNFANERGWNVNPAEQKIYFATANDDIKTEIPSEKIIKQTLTYARELERIV
;
A
#
# COMPACT_ATOMS: atom_id res chain seq x y z
N MET A 1 -52.56 6.91 -66.03
CA MET A 1 -51.51 7.37 -65.10
C MET A 1 -51.50 6.39 -63.92
N GLN A 2 -50.89 5.20 -63.98
CA GLN A 2 -49.61 4.82 -64.60
C GLN A 2 -48.46 5.70 -64.11
N SER A 3 -47.37 5.04 -63.70
CA SER A 3 -46.10 5.59 -63.21
C SER A 3 -46.22 6.07 -61.76
N GLN A 4 -45.83 5.30 -60.74
CA GLN A 4 -44.42 5.19 -60.35
C GLN A 4 -44.12 4.01 -59.39
N ALA A 5 -45.03 3.04 -59.21
CA ALA A 5 -44.80 1.90 -58.30
C ALA A 5 -44.17 0.68 -59.01
N THR A 6 -43.22 0.89 -59.93
CA THR A 6 -42.61 -0.20 -60.72
C THR A 6 -41.11 -0.05 -60.91
N HIS A 7 -40.42 0.66 -60.00
CA HIS A 7 -38.98 0.87 -60.13
C HIS A 7 -38.25 0.63 -58.82
N LEU A 8 -38.27 -0.60 -58.31
CA LEU A 8 -37.33 -1.03 -57.26
C LEU A 8 -37.07 -2.56 -57.24
N GLN A 9 -37.46 -3.29 -58.28
CA GLN A 9 -37.20 -4.74 -58.41
C GLN A 9 -36.57 -5.07 -59.77
N SER A 10 -35.35 -4.60 -60.00
CA SER A 10 -34.41 -5.24 -60.91
C SER A 10 -33.04 -4.59 -60.73
N MET A 11 -32.10 -5.37 -60.21
CA MET A 11 -30.64 -5.35 -60.43
C MET A 11 -29.93 -5.97 -59.22
N THR A 12 -30.22 -7.25 -58.97
CA THR A 12 -29.33 -8.15 -58.25
C THR A 12 -28.09 -8.40 -59.12
N SER A 13 -26.98 -7.74 -58.80
CA SER A 13 -25.67 -8.05 -59.37
C SER A 13 -24.91 -9.00 -58.43
N PRO A 14 -24.50 -10.21 -58.87
CA PRO A 14 -23.83 -11.22 -58.03
C PRO A 14 -22.38 -10.90 -57.64
N GLN A 15 -21.87 -9.72 -57.98
CA GLN A 15 -20.48 -9.30 -57.75
C GLN A 15 -20.20 -8.82 -56.31
N TYR A 16 -21.22 -8.44 -55.54
CA TYR A 16 -21.03 -7.93 -54.17
C TYR A 16 -21.03 -9.02 -53.09
N THR A 17 -21.66 -10.17 -53.36
CA THR A 17 -21.74 -11.30 -52.41
C THR A 17 -20.55 -12.27 -52.53
N GLN A 18 -19.79 -12.23 -53.63
CA GLN A 18 -18.55 -13.02 -53.77
C GLN A 18 -17.35 -12.33 -53.10
N THR A 19 -17.23 -11.00 -53.23
CA THR A 19 -16.14 -10.23 -52.60
C THR A 19 -16.17 -10.28 -51.07
N PHE A 20 -17.36 -10.29 -50.46
CA PHE A 20 -17.49 -10.43 -49.00
C PHE A 20 -17.18 -11.87 -48.51
N LYS A 21 -17.38 -12.89 -49.36
CA LYS A 21 -17.11 -14.30 -49.04
C LYS A 21 -15.66 -14.70 -49.27
N GLU A 22 -14.97 -14.02 -50.20
CA GLU A 22 -13.53 -14.15 -50.41
C GLU A 22 -12.73 -13.37 -49.37
N GLN A 23 -13.18 -12.17 -48.96
CA GLN A 23 -12.54 -11.43 -47.85
C GLN A 23 -12.69 -12.11 -46.50
N SER A 24 -13.84 -12.76 -46.23
CA SER A 24 -14.03 -13.55 -45.00
C SER A 24 -13.26 -14.88 -45.00
N ARG A 25 -12.96 -15.47 -46.16
CA ARG A 25 -12.04 -16.62 -46.27
C ARG A 25 -10.57 -16.21 -46.12
N SER A 26 -10.15 -15.05 -46.63
CA SER A 26 -8.78 -14.55 -46.44
C SER A 26 -8.46 -14.12 -45.00
N LEU A 27 -9.48 -13.83 -44.19
CA LEU A 27 -9.33 -13.50 -42.76
C LEU A 27 -9.35 -14.73 -41.85
N SER A 28 -9.89 -15.87 -42.31
CA SER A 28 -9.91 -17.13 -41.54
C SER A 28 -8.62 -17.96 -41.68
N ASP A 29 -7.82 -17.74 -42.74
CA ASP A 29 -6.61 -18.54 -43.00
C ASP A 29 -5.32 -17.96 -42.39
N THR A 30 -5.38 -16.85 -41.64
CA THR A 30 -4.23 -16.28 -40.90
C THR A 30 -4.26 -16.50 -39.39
N PHE A 31 -5.26 -17.19 -38.84
CA PHE A 31 -5.32 -17.48 -37.41
C PHE A 31 -5.13 -18.97 -37.16
N ASN A 32 -3.88 -19.43 -37.33
CA ASN A 32 -3.47 -20.77 -36.93
C ASN A 32 -3.35 -20.82 -35.39
N PRO A 33 -4.26 -21.49 -34.65
CA PRO A 33 -4.23 -21.49 -33.18
C PRO A 33 -3.00 -22.18 -32.60
N ASN A 34 -2.31 -22.98 -33.43
CA ASN A 34 -1.18 -23.81 -33.02
C ASN A 34 0.18 -23.09 -33.02
N GLN A 35 0.30 -21.90 -33.62
CA GLN A 35 1.56 -21.11 -33.57
C GLN A 35 1.59 -20.13 -32.40
N THR A 36 0.44 -19.65 -31.94
CA THR A 36 0.31 -18.83 -30.72
C THR A 36 0.63 -19.64 -29.46
N THR A 37 0.22 -20.91 -29.38
CA THR A 37 0.50 -21.78 -28.22
C THR A 37 1.97 -22.22 -28.14
N SER A 38 2.65 -22.46 -29.27
CA SER A 38 4.08 -22.81 -29.27
C SER A 38 4.98 -21.63 -28.87
N THR A 39 4.62 -20.42 -29.31
CA THR A 39 5.37 -19.19 -28.98
C THR A 39 5.12 -18.75 -27.54
N GLN A 40 3.90 -18.94 -27.03
CA GLN A 40 3.61 -18.74 -25.60
C GLN A 40 4.34 -19.76 -24.72
N MET A 41 4.44 -21.05 -25.10
CA MET A 41 5.22 -22.04 -24.35
C MET A 41 6.72 -21.74 -24.32
N SER A 42 7.32 -21.25 -25.42
CA SER A 42 8.74 -20.86 -25.43
C SER A 42 9.01 -19.63 -24.57
N ASN A 43 8.11 -18.64 -24.59
CA ASN A 43 8.22 -17.45 -23.74
C ASN A 43 8.01 -17.81 -22.26
N LEU A 44 7.12 -18.74 -21.95
CA LEU A 44 6.88 -19.22 -20.59
C LEU A 44 8.14 -19.89 -20.01
N GLN A 45 8.84 -20.72 -20.80
CA GLN A 45 10.11 -21.34 -20.38
C GLN A 45 11.26 -20.33 -20.21
N GLN A 46 11.35 -19.30 -21.06
CA GLN A 46 12.33 -18.22 -20.88
C GLN A 46 12.03 -17.40 -19.63
N THR A 47 10.75 -17.13 -19.37
CA THR A 47 10.28 -16.41 -18.17
C THR A 47 10.54 -17.23 -16.90
N THR A 48 10.36 -18.56 -16.93
CA THR A 48 10.73 -19.45 -15.81
C THR A 48 12.23 -19.45 -15.55
N LYS A 49 13.07 -19.49 -16.58
CA LYS A 49 14.54 -19.42 -16.41
C LYS A 49 14.98 -18.08 -15.82
N LEU A 50 14.40 -16.97 -16.27
CA LEU A 50 14.69 -15.65 -15.72
C LEU A 50 14.16 -15.50 -14.28
N HIS A 51 13.01 -16.11 -13.97
CA HIS A 51 12.46 -16.17 -12.62
C HIS A 51 13.34 -17.00 -11.67
N ASP A 52 13.88 -18.13 -12.12
CA ASP A 52 14.78 -18.96 -11.31
C ASP A 52 16.13 -18.26 -11.09
N GLN A 53 16.63 -17.52 -12.09
CA GLN A 53 17.78 -16.62 -11.92
C GLN A 53 17.49 -15.50 -10.93
N LEU A 54 16.26 -14.97 -10.93
CA LEU A 54 15.83 -13.94 -10.00
C LEU A 54 15.74 -14.50 -8.57
N LYS A 55 15.14 -15.67 -8.37
CA LYS A 55 15.13 -16.38 -7.07
C LYS A 55 16.55 -16.68 -6.58
N ALA A 56 17.46 -17.13 -7.43
CA ALA A 56 18.87 -17.37 -7.08
C ALA A 56 19.63 -16.08 -6.73
N SER A 57 19.37 -14.98 -7.46
CA SER A 57 19.96 -13.67 -7.18
C SER A 57 19.42 -13.04 -5.88
N PHE A 58 18.18 -13.36 -5.52
CA PHE A 58 17.53 -12.87 -4.30
C PHE A 58 17.90 -13.69 -3.05
N ALA A 59 18.14 -14.99 -3.22
CA ALA A 59 18.63 -15.89 -2.17
C ALA A 59 20.13 -15.69 -1.85
N SER A 60 20.88 -15.07 -2.76
CA SER A 60 22.26 -14.68 -2.49
C SER A 60 22.30 -13.52 -1.49
N SER A 61 23.04 -13.69 -0.39
CA SER A 61 23.09 -12.79 0.77
C SER A 61 23.57 -11.35 0.49
N ASN A 62 24.05 -11.05 -0.73
CA ASN A 62 24.33 -9.70 -1.22
C ASN A 62 23.57 -9.50 -2.55
N PRO A 63 22.32 -9.00 -2.51
CA PRO A 63 21.54 -8.78 -3.72
C PRO A 63 22.09 -7.55 -4.47
N ASP A 64 22.52 -7.76 -5.71
CA ASP A 64 22.80 -6.68 -6.66
C ASP A 64 21.48 -5.96 -7.00
N LEU A 65 21.07 -4.99 -6.17
CA LEU A 65 19.76 -4.32 -6.28
C LEU A 65 19.53 -3.73 -7.68
N LYS A 66 20.59 -3.24 -8.34
CA LYS A 66 20.53 -2.70 -9.71
C LYS A 66 20.34 -3.78 -10.78
N LYS A 67 20.95 -4.95 -10.63
CA LYS A 67 20.76 -6.07 -11.57
C LYS A 67 19.38 -6.70 -11.39
N CYS A 68 18.91 -6.83 -10.15
CA CYS A 68 17.55 -7.28 -9.86
C CYS A 68 16.50 -6.31 -10.42
N GLY A 69 16.72 -5.00 -10.33
CA GLY A 69 15.85 -4.00 -10.96
C GLY A 69 15.79 -4.13 -12.49
N ALA A 70 16.94 -4.35 -13.15
CA ALA A 70 17.01 -4.55 -14.60
C ALA A 70 16.35 -5.88 -15.03
N LEU A 71 16.53 -6.95 -14.25
CA LEU A 71 15.88 -8.25 -14.49
C LEU A 71 14.37 -8.17 -14.28
N LEU A 72 13.90 -7.49 -13.23
CA LEU A 72 12.47 -7.23 -12.99
C LEU A 72 11.84 -6.41 -14.11
N ALA A 73 12.53 -5.39 -14.62
CA ALA A 73 12.02 -4.60 -15.75
C ALA A 73 11.87 -5.45 -17.02
N LYS A 74 12.86 -6.29 -17.33
CA LYS A 74 12.78 -7.25 -18.45
C LYS A 74 11.64 -8.25 -18.24
N LEU A 75 11.51 -8.79 -17.03
CA LEU A 75 10.45 -9.74 -16.72
C LEU A 75 9.05 -9.12 -16.82
N LYS A 76 8.90 -7.86 -16.42
CA LYS A 76 7.63 -7.13 -16.58
C LYS A 76 7.24 -6.96 -18.04
N ILE A 77 8.21 -6.69 -18.92
CA ILE A 77 7.96 -6.59 -20.37
C ILE A 77 7.49 -7.95 -20.90
N GLU A 78 8.20 -9.03 -20.54
CA GLU A 78 7.81 -10.40 -20.91
C GLU A 78 6.41 -10.78 -20.40
N LEU A 79 6.10 -10.49 -19.13
CA LEU A 79 4.79 -10.74 -18.53
C LEU A 79 3.67 -9.90 -19.18
N THR A 80 3.99 -8.69 -19.64
CA THR A 80 3.04 -7.84 -20.37
C THR A 80 2.77 -8.40 -21.77
N MET A 81 3.80 -8.87 -22.47
CA MET A 81 3.66 -9.51 -23.78
C MET A 81 2.87 -10.84 -23.69
N LEU A 82 2.96 -11.52 -22.55
CA LEU A 82 2.19 -12.74 -22.27
C LEU A 82 0.71 -12.48 -21.92
N GLY A 83 0.29 -11.21 -21.74
CA GLY A 83 -1.11 -10.85 -21.48
C GLY A 83 -1.63 -11.21 -20.08
N VAL A 84 -0.74 -11.49 -19.12
CA VAL A 84 -1.13 -12.03 -17.79
C VAL A 84 -1.82 -10.98 -16.88
N PHE A 85 -1.75 -9.70 -17.23
CA PHE A 85 -2.40 -8.61 -16.48
C PHE A 85 -3.87 -8.37 -16.88
N ILE A 86 -4.33 -8.96 -17.99
CA ILE A 86 -5.72 -8.86 -18.47
C ILE A 86 -6.15 -10.27 -18.91
N PRO A 87 -6.61 -11.14 -18.00
CA PRO A 87 -7.10 -12.45 -18.40
C PRO A 87 -8.42 -12.32 -19.17
N GLU A 88 -8.44 -12.70 -20.45
CA GLU A 88 -9.69 -13.17 -21.06
C GLU A 88 -10.03 -14.52 -20.41
N ALA A 89 -11.26 -14.65 -19.89
CA ALA A 89 -11.75 -15.90 -19.33
C ALA A 89 -11.54 -17.06 -20.33
N GLY A 90 -10.68 -18.02 -19.95
CA GLY A 90 -10.47 -19.27 -20.70
C GLY A 90 -9.17 -19.41 -21.50
N LYS A 91 -8.20 -18.48 -21.44
CA LYS A 91 -6.91 -18.61 -22.17
C LYS A 91 -5.64 -18.54 -21.32
N THR A 92 -5.74 -18.33 -20.01
CA THR A 92 -4.55 -18.14 -19.18
C THR A 92 -4.15 -19.45 -18.49
N ASP A 93 -2.94 -19.93 -18.79
CA ASP A 93 -2.38 -21.08 -18.10
C ASP A 93 -2.23 -20.75 -16.59
N PRO A 94 -2.74 -21.60 -15.67
CA PRO A 94 -2.63 -21.35 -14.23
C PRO A 94 -1.16 -21.30 -13.75
N LYS A 95 -0.24 -21.92 -14.51
CA LYS A 95 1.21 -21.84 -14.28
C LYS A 95 1.80 -20.46 -14.59
N ALA A 96 1.28 -19.75 -15.59
CA ALA A 96 1.73 -18.40 -15.91
C ALA A 96 1.29 -17.40 -14.83
N LEU A 97 0.07 -17.57 -14.30
CA LEU A 97 -0.46 -16.78 -13.19
C LEU A 97 0.34 -17.00 -11.90
N LEU A 98 0.65 -18.25 -11.55
CA LEU A 98 1.51 -18.57 -10.40
C LEU A 98 2.89 -17.93 -10.53
N LEU A 99 3.49 -18.01 -11.72
CA LEU A 99 4.79 -17.40 -11.96
C LEU A 99 4.74 -15.87 -11.86
N ALA A 100 3.71 -15.24 -12.43
CA ALA A 100 3.53 -13.79 -12.33
C ALA A 100 3.37 -13.34 -10.86
N ARG A 101 2.61 -14.10 -10.05
CA ARG A 101 2.46 -13.85 -8.62
C ARG A 101 3.81 -13.90 -7.91
N ASP A 102 4.57 -14.99 -8.08
CA ASP A 102 5.88 -15.17 -7.44
C ASP A 102 6.85 -14.02 -7.82
N VAL A 103 6.83 -13.57 -9.09
CA VAL A 103 7.66 -12.45 -9.55
C VAL A 103 7.26 -11.15 -8.87
N LEU A 104 5.97 -10.88 -8.75
CA LEU A 104 5.47 -9.66 -8.11
C LEU A 104 5.76 -9.69 -6.60
N GLU A 105 5.63 -10.84 -5.93
CA GLU A 105 6.00 -11.02 -4.52
C GLU A 105 7.49 -10.70 -4.31
N ILE A 106 8.39 -11.26 -5.14
CA ILE A 106 9.82 -10.95 -5.04
C ILE A 106 10.11 -9.48 -5.40
N GLY A 107 9.38 -8.92 -6.37
CA GLY A 107 9.44 -7.49 -6.72
C GLY A 107 9.06 -6.57 -5.57
N ALA A 108 8.08 -6.98 -4.75
CA ALA A 108 7.66 -6.26 -3.56
C ALA A 108 8.76 -6.29 -2.49
N PHE A 109 9.35 -7.46 -2.18
CA PHE A 109 10.47 -7.55 -1.23
C PHE A 109 11.72 -6.80 -1.72
N TRP A 110 12.02 -6.84 -3.02
CA TRP A 110 13.10 -6.03 -3.58
C TRP A 110 12.85 -4.53 -3.37
N SER A 111 11.61 -4.06 -3.51
CA SER A 111 11.26 -2.66 -3.32
C SER A 111 11.49 -2.19 -1.87
N LEU A 112 11.28 -3.07 -0.88
CA LEU A 112 11.60 -2.76 0.52
C LEU A 112 13.11 -2.67 0.75
N ARG A 113 13.91 -3.56 0.17
CA ARG A 113 15.39 -3.48 0.25
C ARG A 113 15.94 -2.22 -0.40
N VAL A 114 15.34 -1.78 -1.50
CA VAL A 114 15.65 -0.47 -2.14
C VAL A 114 15.13 0.71 -1.32
N LYS A 115 14.24 0.46 -0.34
CA LYS A 115 13.57 1.46 0.49
C LYS A 115 12.66 2.41 -0.30
N ASP A 116 12.08 1.92 -1.39
CA ASP A 116 11.10 2.67 -2.19
C ASP A 116 9.67 2.27 -1.81
N ILE A 117 9.06 3.10 -0.96
CA ILE A 117 7.69 2.91 -0.45
C ILE A 117 6.65 3.00 -1.58
N THR A 118 6.88 3.86 -2.59
CA THR A 118 5.92 4.08 -3.69
C THR A 118 5.91 2.91 -4.67
N SER A 119 7.08 2.37 -4.99
CA SER A 119 7.17 1.15 -5.80
C SER A 119 6.54 -0.03 -5.09
N PHE A 120 6.74 -0.16 -3.78
CA PHE A 120 6.11 -1.21 -2.98
C PHE A 120 4.58 -1.12 -3.02
N GLU A 121 4.00 0.07 -2.81
CA GLU A 121 2.55 0.27 -2.90
C GLU A 121 1.99 -0.19 -4.25
N ARG A 122 2.68 0.12 -5.35
CA ARG A 122 2.26 -0.32 -6.68
C ARG A 122 2.28 -1.84 -6.82
N TYR A 123 3.30 -2.52 -6.30
CA TYR A 123 3.36 -3.98 -6.31
C TYR A 123 2.28 -4.61 -5.43
N THR A 124 2.02 -4.05 -4.25
CA THR A 124 0.96 -4.52 -3.36
C THR A 124 -0.42 -4.36 -3.99
N ALA A 125 -0.69 -3.23 -4.65
CA ALA A 125 -1.96 -3.02 -5.35
C ALA A 125 -2.19 -4.06 -6.47
N GLN A 126 -1.13 -4.39 -7.22
CA GLN A 126 -1.17 -5.45 -8.23
C GLN A 126 -1.34 -6.84 -7.60
N LEU A 127 -0.71 -7.11 -6.47
CA LEU A 127 -0.83 -8.39 -5.77
C LEU A 127 -2.23 -8.58 -5.16
N ASN A 128 -2.86 -7.51 -4.68
CA ASN A 128 -4.23 -7.58 -4.16
C ASN A 128 -5.23 -8.08 -5.20
N THR A 129 -5.13 -7.65 -6.47
CA THR A 129 -5.99 -8.20 -7.53
C THR A 129 -5.74 -9.70 -7.74
N TYR A 130 -4.49 -10.16 -7.61
CA TYR A 130 -4.18 -11.59 -7.68
C TYR A 130 -4.72 -12.41 -6.50
N TYR A 131 -4.78 -11.82 -5.30
CA TYR A 131 -5.29 -12.49 -4.11
C TYR A 131 -6.82 -12.54 -4.05
N HIS A 132 -7.52 -11.51 -4.54
CA HIS A 132 -8.99 -11.46 -4.53
C HIS A 132 -9.61 -12.19 -5.72
N ASP A 133 -9.23 -11.82 -6.95
CA ASP A 133 -9.92 -12.27 -8.16
C ASP A 133 -9.60 -13.73 -8.51
N TYR A 134 -8.41 -14.23 -8.13
CA TYR A 134 -7.97 -15.60 -8.44
C TYR A 134 -7.91 -16.53 -7.24
N SER A 135 -8.57 -16.15 -6.14
CA SER A 135 -8.72 -16.99 -4.94
C SER A 135 -9.35 -18.37 -5.24
N ALA A 136 -10.13 -18.47 -6.32
CA ALA A 136 -10.78 -19.70 -6.76
C ALA A 136 -9.87 -20.64 -7.58
N GLU A 137 -8.81 -20.14 -8.21
CA GLU A 137 -7.94 -20.90 -9.13
C GLU A 137 -6.54 -21.19 -8.56
N LEU A 138 -6.08 -20.44 -7.56
CA LEU A 138 -4.72 -20.55 -7.01
C LEU A 138 -4.69 -21.11 -5.59
N THR A 139 -3.65 -21.89 -5.29
CA THR A 139 -3.30 -22.27 -3.92
C THR A 139 -2.69 -21.08 -3.16
N PRO A 140 -3.06 -20.87 -1.89
CA PRO A 140 -2.52 -19.76 -1.09
C PRO A 140 -1.01 -19.93 -0.88
N SER A 141 -0.24 -18.88 -1.16
CA SER A 141 1.22 -18.84 -0.93
C SER A 141 1.52 -18.69 0.55
N GLN A 142 2.59 -19.34 1.04
CA GLN A 142 3.11 -19.06 2.39
C GLN A 142 3.66 -17.63 2.52
N GLN A 143 4.05 -16.98 1.42
CA GLN A 143 4.56 -15.60 1.42
C GLN A 143 3.48 -14.52 1.38
N MET A 144 2.21 -14.91 1.20
CA MET A 144 1.08 -13.99 1.17
C MET A 144 0.90 -13.26 2.52
N TYR A 145 0.90 -14.01 3.63
CA TYR A 145 0.64 -13.43 4.95
C TYR A 145 1.72 -12.43 5.42
N PRO A 146 3.03 -12.70 5.26
CA PRO A 146 4.06 -11.70 5.54
C PRO A 146 3.90 -10.42 4.72
N LEU A 147 3.52 -10.53 3.45
CA LEU A 147 3.34 -9.38 2.57
C LEU A 147 2.13 -8.52 2.97
N ILE A 148 1.03 -9.17 3.35
CA ILE A 148 -0.14 -8.48 3.92
C ILE A 148 0.26 -7.77 5.21
N GLY A 149 1.00 -8.44 6.11
CA GLY A 149 1.52 -7.82 7.33
C GLY A 149 2.42 -6.61 7.07
N LEU A 150 3.28 -6.67 6.06
CA LEU A 150 4.11 -5.53 5.63
C LEU A 150 3.27 -4.38 5.06
N ASN A 151 2.21 -4.68 4.30
CA ASN A 151 1.28 -3.64 3.83
C ASN A 151 0.55 -2.96 5.00
N LEU A 152 0.11 -3.74 5.99
CA LEU A 152 -0.52 -3.20 7.20
C LEU A 152 0.44 -2.28 7.97
N LEU A 153 1.70 -2.69 8.14
CA LEU A 153 2.72 -1.86 8.78
C LEU A 153 3.04 -0.59 8.00
N ARG A 154 3.05 -0.66 6.66
CA ARG A 154 3.18 0.53 5.81
C ARG A 154 2.05 1.52 6.10
N LEU A 155 0.79 1.08 6.16
CA LEU A 155 -0.36 1.95 6.44
C LEU A 155 -0.24 2.63 7.81
N LEU A 156 0.21 1.88 8.83
CA LEU A 156 0.49 2.44 10.16
C LEU A 156 1.61 3.48 10.12
N SER A 157 2.71 3.21 9.40
CA SER A 157 3.82 4.16 9.28
C SER A 157 3.45 5.47 8.57
N GLN A 158 2.44 5.44 7.69
CA GLN A 158 1.90 6.62 6.99
C GLN A 158 0.77 7.31 7.77
N ASN A 159 0.43 6.84 8.97
CA ASN A 159 -0.70 7.31 9.77
C ASN A 159 -2.07 7.23 9.04
N ARG A 160 -2.23 6.27 8.11
CA ARG A 160 -3.49 6.03 7.36
C ARG A 160 -4.33 4.96 8.07
N LEU A 161 -4.80 5.28 9.27
CA LEU A 161 -5.51 4.31 10.12
C LEU A 161 -6.85 3.83 9.52
N SER A 162 -7.56 4.71 8.80
CA SER A 162 -8.85 4.34 8.17
C SER A 162 -8.67 3.20 7.16
N GLU A 163 -7.67 3.30 6.29
CA GLU A 163 -7.38 2.27 5.29
C GLU A 163 -6.84 0.99 5.90
N PHE A 164 -6.14 1.10 7.03
CA PHE A 164 -5.72 -0.06 7.81
C PHE A 164 -6.94 -0.86 8.29
N HIS A 165 -7.96 -0.21 8.87
CA HIS A 165 -9.17 -0.92 9.30
C HIS A 165 -9.99 -1.47 8.13
N THR A 166 -10.08 -0.75 7.00
CA THR A 166 -10.72 -1.29 5.79
C THR A 166 -9.95 -2.52 5.27
N ALA A 167 -8.63 -2.51 5.28
CA ALA A 167 -7.83 -3.65 4.86
C ALA A 167 -7.97 -4.85 5.81
N LEU A 168 -8.19 -4.62 7.11
CA LEU A 168 -8.47 -5.68 8.08
C LEU A 168 -9.84 -6.34 7.85
N GLU A 169 -10.85 -5.59 7.42
CA GLU A 169 -12.19 -6.11 7.12
C GLU A 169 -12.18 -7.15 5.99
N VAL A 170 -11.25 -7.00 5.04
CA VAL A 170 -11.10 -7.89 3.90
C VAL A 170 -10.49 -9.25 4.29
N ILE A 171 -9.80 -9.34 5.43
CA ILE A 171 -9.08 -10.54 5.86
C ILE A 171 -10.00 -11.43 6.69
N ASP A 172 -9.98 -12.74 6.42
CA ASP A 172 -10.75 -13.71 7.20
C ASP A 172 -10.35 -13.70 8.69
N PRO A 173 -11.31 -13.66 9.63
CA PRO A 173 -11.05 -13.53 11.06
C PRO A 173 -10.29 -14.74 11.66
N GLU A 174 -10.39 -15.91 11.04
CA GLU A 174 -9.62 -17.10 11.45
C GLU A 174 -8.13 -16.93 11.16
N GLN A 175 -7.79 -16.26 10.06
CA GLN A 175 -6.40 -16.00 9.67
C GLN A 175 -5.77 -14.87 10.47
N LEU A 176 -6.58 -14.00 11.09
CA LEU A 176 -6.13 -12.93 11.99
C LEU A 176 -5.41 -13.49 13.23
N HIS A 177 -5.93 -14.59 13.79
CA HIS A 177 -5.43 -15.19 15.02
C HIS A 177 -4.30 -16.20 14.78
N ASN A 178 -4.37 -16.92 13.65
CA ASN A 178 -3.41 -17.96 13.31
C ASN A 178 -2.07 -17.42 12.82
N ASN A 179 -2.07 -16.26 12.14
CA ASN A 179 -0.86 -15.70 11.55
C ASN A 179 -0.16 -14.72 12.49
N LEU A 180 1.05 -15.07 12.91
CA LEU A 180 1.89 -14.25 13.80
C LEU A 180 2.15 -12.84 13.23
N TYR A 181 2.39 -12.72 11.91
CA TYR A 181 2.72 -11.44 11.27
C TYR A 181 1.55 -10.46 11.25
N ILE A 182 0.32 -10.93 11.01
CA ILE A 182 -0.87 -10.07 11.00
C ILE A 182 -1.20 -9.66 12.42
N LYS A 183 -1.19 -10.62 13.35
CA LYS A 183 -1.39 -10.35 14.77
C LYS A 183 -0.41 -9.30 15.30
N GLN A 184 0.85 -9.36 14.89
CA GLN A 184 1.84 -8.37 15.28
C GLN A 184 1.46 -6.95 14.83
N ALA A 185 0.94 -6.78 13.62
CA ALA A 185 0.50 -5.47 13.11
C ALA A 185 -0.74 -4.95 13.87
N VAL A 186 -1.67 -5.85 14.24
CA VAL A 186 -2.86 -5.51 15.04
C VAL A 186 -2.48 -5.15 16.48
N ASP A 187 -1.66 -5.96 17.14
CA ASP A 187 -1.18 -5.67 18.50
C ASP A 187 -0.43 -4.32 18.55
N LEU A 188 0.34 -4.02 17.50
CA LEU A 188 1.06 -2.75 17.37
C LEU A 188 0.10 -1.56 17.24
N GLU A 189 -0.94 -1.68 16.42
CA GLU A 189 -1.99 -0.67 16.28
C GLU A 189 -2.72 -0.45 17.61
N GLN A 190 -3.09 -1.52 18.31
CA GLN A 190 -3.72 -1.42 19.63
C GLN A 190 -2.81 -0.68 20.62
N TYR A 191 -1.50 -0.97 20.66
CA TYR A 191 -0.58 -0.27 21.55
C TYR A 191 -0.44 1.21 21.20
N LEU A 192 -0.55 1.57 19.92
CA LEU A 192 -0.53 2.95 19.46
C LEU A 192 -1.81 3.68 19.90
N MET A 193 -2.97 3.02 19.79
CA MET A 193 -4.27 3.55 20.24
C MET A 193 -4.35 3.69 21.77
N GLU A 194 -3.76 2.75 22.51
CA GLU A 194 -3.60 2.84 23.97
C GLU A 194 -2.61 3.94 24.40
N GLY A 195 -1.79 4.46 23.47
CA GLY A 195 -0.68 5.37 23.78
C GLY A 195 0.45 4.71 24.58
N SER A 196 0.52 3.37 24.58
CA SER A 196 1.48 2.60 25.38
C SER A 196 2.79 2.36 24.62
N TYR A 197 3.60 3.41 24.48
CA TYR A 197 4.84 3.38 23.69
C TYR A 197 5.91 2.42 24.23
N ASN A 198 5.89 2.12 25.53
CA ASN A 198 6.78 1.10 26.13
C ASN A 198 6.55 -0.29 25.52
N LYS A 199 5.30 -0.65 25.25
CA LYS A 199 4.96 -1.95 24.63
C LYS A 199 5.40 -1.97 23.17
N VAL A 200 5.28 -0.84 22.46
CA VAL A 200 5.75 -0.67 21.07
C VAL A 200 7.29 -0.81 20.99
N TRP A 201 8.02 -0.20 21.92
CA TRP A 201 9.48 -0.36 21.99
C TRP A 201 9.89 -1.81 22.22
N ASN A 202 9.19 -2.51 23.11
CA ASN A 202 9.45 -3.93 23.41
C ASN A 202 8.99 -4.87 22.30
N SER A 203 7.98 -4.50 21.49
CA SER A 203 7.54 -5.34 20.38
C SER A 203 8.57 -5.34 19.25
N ARG A 204 9.36 -4.26 19.09
CA ARG A 204 10.46 -4.17 18.11
C ARG A 204 11.48 -5.31 18.25
N SER A 205 11.80 -5.76 19.47
CA SER A 205 12.78 -6.84 19.69
C SER A 205 12.23 -8.23 19.37
N LYS A 206 10.90 -8.38 19.28
CA LYS A 206 10.23 -9.64 18.94
C LYS A 206 10.16 -9.88 17.42
N VAL A 207 10.43 -8.85 16.63
CA VAL A 207 10.25 -8.90 15.18
C VAL A 207 11.44 -9.59 14.51
N THR A 208 11.20 -10.73 13.88
CA THR A 208 12.18 -11.42 13.04
C THR A 208 11.93 -11.07 11.58
N GLY A 209 12.70 -10.12 11.04
CA GLY A 209 12.69 -9.76 9.62
C GLY A 209 13.25 -8.37 9.37
N GLU A 210 14.30 -8.27 8.54
CA GLU A 210 14.97 -7.00 8.21
C GLU A 210 14.02 -5.99 7.55
N GLU A 211 13.13 -6.50 6.70
CA GLU A 211 12.11 -5.72 5.98
C GLU A 211 11.10 -5.05 6.92
N PHE A 212 10.78 -5.71 8.05
CA PHE A 212 9.88 -5.18 9.05
C PHE A 212 10.55 -4.07 9.88
N LEU A 213 11.83 -4.26 10.25
CA LEU A 213 12.60 -3.28 11.02
C LEU A 213 12.64 -1.90 10.34
N PHE A 214 12.70 -1.87 9.01
CA PHE A 214 12.65 -0.62 8.24
C PHE A 214 11.39 0.21 8.53
N PHE A 215 10.20 -0.41 8.51
CA PHE A 215 8.95 0.30 8.83
C PHE A 215 8.85 0.69 10.30
N TYR A 216 9.38 -0.15 11.20
CA TYR A 216 9.47 0.20 12.62
C TYR A 216 10.32 1.45 12.84
N ASP A 217 11.45 1.61 12.16
CA ASP A 217 12.30 2.79 12.32
C ASP A 217 11.58 4.10 11.92
N ILE A 218 10.82 4.07 10.81
CA ILE A 218 9.99 5.19 10.37
C ILE A 218 8.89 5.50 11.40
N LEU A 219 8.21 4.45 11.88
CA LEU A 219 7.15 4.59 12.88
C LEU A 219 7.69 5.16 14.19
N MET A 220 8.88 4.74 14.64
CA MET A 220 9.51 5.27 15.85
C MET A 220 9.89 6.74 15.72
N GLY A 221 10.31 7.20 14.53
CA GLY A 221 10.50 8.62 14.28
C GLY A 221 9.19 9.41 14.46
N THR A 222 8.09 8.88 13.93
CA THR A 222 6.76 9.52 14.04
C THR A 222 6.25 9.52 15.48
N ILE A 223 6.36 8.40 16.20
CA ILE A 223 5.98 8.28 17.61
C ILE A 223 6.76 9.26 18.48
N ARG A 224 8.08 9.40 18.28
CA ARG A 224 8.88 10.39 19.01
C ARG A 224 8.38 11.81 18.78
N ASN A 225 7.96 12.12 17.56
CA ASN A 225 7.41 13.42 17.23
C ASN A 225 6.06 13.71 17.89
N GLU A 226 5.19 12.70 17.99
CA GLU A 226 3.91 12.79 18.69
C GLU A 226 4.10 12.91 20.21
N ILE A 227 4.99 12.10 20.78
CA ILE A 227 5.38 12.17 22.19
C ILE A 227 5.90 13.57 22.54
N ALA A 228 6.73 14.16 21.68
CA ALA A 228 7.26 15.50 21.85
C ALA A 228 6.14 16.56 21.84
N SER A 229 5.24 16.51 20.86
CA SER A 229 4.06 17.39 20.76
C SER A 229 3.13 17.30 21.99
N CYS A 230 2.96 16.08 22.53
CA CYS A 230 2.19 15.87 23.75
C CYS A 230 2.92 16.40 24.99
N SER A 231 4.25 16.22 25.05
CA SER A 231 5.07 16.70 26.18
C SER A 231 5.08 18.23 26.27
N GLU A 232 5.13 18.92 25.11
CA GLU A 232 5.03 20.38 25.01
C GLU A 232 3.70 20.93 25.58
N LYS A 233 2.62 20.15 25.48
CA LYS A 233 1.28 20.54 25.98
C LYS A 233 1.04 20.13 27.43
N ALA A 234 1.69 19.05 27.88
CA ALA A 234 1.45 18.45 29.18
C ALA A 234 2.33 19.04 30.29
N TYR A 235 3.53 19.50 29.95
CA TYR A 235 4.53 19.96 30.93
C TYR A 235 5.04 21.37 30.60
N ASP A 236 5.22 22.20 31.62
CA ASP A 236 5.88 23.50 31.48
C ASP A 236 7.42 23.36 31.48
N ALA A 237 7.93 22.40 32.26
CA ALA A 237 9.35 22.08 32.34
C ALA A 237 9.57 20.58 32.60
N LEU A 238 10.63 20.01 32.02
CA LEU A 238 10.99 18.60 32.17
C LEU A 238 12.51 18.44 32.36
N PRO A 239 12.99 17.64 33.35
CA PRO A 239 14.40 17.32 33.49
C PRO A 239 14.95 16.55 32.28
N LEU A 240 16.22 16.75 31.92
CA LEU A 240 16.84 16.07 30.77
C LEU A 240 16.85 14.53 30.91
N GLN A 241 17.00 14.00 32.14
CA GLN A 241 17.00 12.56 32.37
C GLN A 241 15.63 11.93 32.12
N ASP A 242 14.58 12.58 32.61
CA ASP A 242 13.21 12.13 32.39
C ASP A 242 12.84 12.26 30.90
N ALA A 243 13.25 13.34 30.24
CA ALA A 243 13.09 13.51 28.79
C ALA A 243 13.80 12.40 27.99
N ALA A 244 15.01 12.00 28.40
CA ALA A 244 15.76 10.94 27.75
C ALA A 244 15.05 9.58 27.88
N THR A 245 14.52 9.26 29.06
CA THR A 245 13.78 8.01 29.27
C THR A 245 12.44 8.00 28.52
N LEU A 246 11.74 9.13 28.49
CA LEU A 246 10.44 9.29 27.84
C LEU A 246 10.54 9.18 26.30
N LEU A 247 11.59 9.76 25.69
CA LEU A 247 11.82 9.72 24.24
C LEU A 247 12.67 8.51 23.78
N PHE A 248 13.08 7.64 24.71
CA PHE A 248 13.93 6.46 24.46
C PHE A 248 15.28 6.80 23.80
N PHE A 249 15.92 7.89 24.21
CA PHE A 249 17.28 8.22 23.78
C PHE A 249 18.32 7.48 24.60
N LYS A 250 19.43 7.10 23.96
CA LYS A 250 20.57 6.46 24.65
C LYS A 250 21.63 7.48 25.10
N SER A 251 21.72 8.61 24.40
CA SER A 251 22.66 9.68 24.68
C SER A 251 21.94 10.99 24.98
N LEU A 252 22.50 11.76 25.91
CA LEU A 252 22.03 13.10 26.25
C LEU A 252 22.26 14.09 25.10
N GLU A 253 23.26 13.85 24.25
CA GLU A 253 23.54 14.67 23.07
C GLU A 253 22.41 14.59 22.02
N GLU A 254 21.79 13.42 21.85
CA GLU A 254 20.64 13.24 20.94
C GLU A 254 19.43 14.04 21.42
N VAL A 255 19.22 14.11 22.74
CA VAL A 255 18.16 14.92 23.36
C VAL A 255 18.39 16.41 23.11
N LEU A 256 19.64 16.87 23.18
CA LEU A 256 19.98 18.27 22.91
C LEU A 256 19.77 18.63 21.44
N ASN A 257 20.18 17.76 20.51
CA ASN A 257 19.91 17.97 19.08
C ASN A 257 18.42 18.02 18.79
N PHE A 258 17.64 17.11 19.37
CA PHE A 258 16.19 17.07 19.21
C PHE A 258 15.50 18.31 19.83
N ALA A 259 15.97 18.76 20.99
CA ALA A 259 15.50 19.99 21.62
C ALA A 259 15.79 21.22 20.74
N ASN A 260 16.95 21.28 20.11
CA ASN A 260 17.31 22.35 19.18
C ASN A 260 16.45 22.32 17.90
N GLU A 261 16.18 21.14 17.33
CA GLU A 261 15.30 20.98 16.16
C GLU A 261 13.87 21.47 16.44
N ARG A 262 13.39 21.26 17.67
CA ARG A 262 12.07 21.68 18.15
C ARG A 262 12.02 23.11 18.67
N GLY A 263 13.18 23.74 18.91
CA GLY A 263 13.29 25.08 19.49
C GLY A 263 12.97 25.14 20.99
N TRP A 264 13.20 24.07 21.75
CA TRP A 264 13.00 24.07 23.19
C TRP A 264 14.11 24.83 23.93
N ASN A 265 13.73 25.61 24.95
CA ASN A 265 14.69 26.36 25.75
C ASN A 265 15.29 25.44 26.82
N VAL A 266 16.51 24.99 26.57
CA VAL A 266 17.27 24.19 27.54
C VAL A 266 18.05 25.13 28.46
N ASN A 267 17.81 25.05 29.77
CA ASN A 267 18.62 25.77 30.75
C ASN A 267 19.75 24.84 31.26
N PRO A 268 21.03 25.11 30.89
CA PRO A 268 22.14 24.21 31.23
C PRO A 268 22.44 24.12 32.73
N ALA A 269 22.03 25.14 33.51
CA ALA A 269 22.30 25.20 34.94
C ALA A 269 21.36 24.31 35.78
N GLU A 270 20.12 24.12 35.34
CA GLU A 270 19.12 23.31 36.06
C GLU A 270 18.91 21.92 35.46
N GLN A 271 19.55 21.62 34.32
CA GLN A 271 19.28 20.42 33.52
C GLN A 271 17.77 20.22 33.24
N LYS A 272 17.06 21.30 32.94
CA LYS A 272 15.64 21.28 32.59
C LYS A 272 15.42 21.88 31.21
N ILE A 273 14.52 21.24 30.47
CA ILE A 273 13.93 21.71 29.23
C ILE A 273 12.68 22.49 29.61
N TYR A 274 12.61 23.76 29.26
CA TYR A 274 11.38 24.54 29.35
C TYR A 274 10.68 24.45 28.00
N PHE A 275 9.49 23.85 28.01
CA PHE A 275 8.57 23.97 26.90
C PHE A 275 7.92 25.32 27.10
N ALA A 276 8.57 26.37 26.62
CA ALA A 276 8.02 27.71 26.69
C ALA A 276 6.68 27.64 25.97
N THR A 277 5.60 27.67 26.75
CA THR A 277 4.26 27.67 26.23
C THR A 277 4.19 28.90 25.34
N ALA A 278 4.09 28.70 24.03
CA ALA A 278 3.56 29.72 23.13
C ALA A 278 2.05 29.89 23.41
N ASN A 279 1.68 30.01 24.68
CA ASN A 279 0.41 30.52 25.17
C ASN A 279 0.64 31.95 25.65
N ASP A 280 1.23 32.77 24.79
CA ASP A 280 0.73 34.13 24.69
C ASP A 280 -0.63 34.02 23.99
N ASP A 281 -1.69 34.29 24.76
CA ASP A 281 -2.98 34.77 24.28
C ASP A 281 -3.74 33.94 23.23
N ILE A 282 -4.05 32.67 23.53
CA ILE A 282 -5.42 32.21 23.23
C ILE A 282 -6.25 32.41 24.49
N LYS A 283 -6.46 33.68 24.85
CA LYS A 283 -7.72 34.07 25.47
C LYS A 283 -8.77 33.70 24.43
N THR A 284 -9.29 32.48 24.51
CA THR A 284 -10.52 32.11 23.84
C THR A 284 -11.57 33.05 24.41
N GLU A 285 -11.72 34.23 23.81
CA GLU A 285 -12.91 35.04 23.99
C GLU A 285 -14.06 34.12 23.62
N ILE A 286 -14.76 33.64 24.66
CA ILE A 286 -15.94 32.82 24.51
C ILE A 286 -16.82 33.59 23.52
N PRO A 287 -17.21 33.00 22.37
CA PRO A 287 -17.88 33.73 21.30
C PRO A 287 -19.30 34.08 21.74
N SER A 288 -19.39 35.14 22.55
CA SER A 288 -20.59 35.63 23.23
C SER A 288 -21.65 36.05 22.21
N GLU A 289 -21.23 36.64 21.09
CA GLU A 289 -22.11 36.98 19.97
C GLU A 289 -22.82 35.75 19.38
N LYS A 290 -22.11 34.61 19.24
CA LYS A 290 -22.70 33.38 18.71
C LYS A 290 -23.76 32.82 19.67
N ILE A 291 -23.48 32.86 20.97
CA ILE A 291 -24.41 32.43 22.01
C ILE A 291 -25.66 33.33 22.00
N ILE A 292 -25.48 34.65 21.97
CA ILE A 292 -26.59 35.61 21.93
C ILE A 292 -27.47 35.39 20.68
N LYS A 293 -26.86 35.19 19.52
CA LYS A 293 -27.59 34.93 18.27
C LYS A 293 -28.37 33.63 18.32
N GLN A 294 -27.79 32.57 18.89
CA GLN A 294 -28.49 31.29 19.11
C GLN A 294 -29.66 31.47 20.07
N THR A 295 -29.46 32.14 21.22
CA THR A 295 -30.52 32.41 22.20
C THR A 295 -31.66 33.24 21.61
N LEU A 296 -31.38 34.29 20.83
CA LEU A 296 -32.39 35.09 20.14
C LEU A 296 -33.13 34.29 19.07
N THR A 297 -32.44 33.40 18.37
CA THR A 297 -33.08 32.51 17.38
C THR A 297 -34.01 31.52 18.06
N TYR A 298 -33.59 30.92 19.18
CA TYR A 298 -34.46 30.04 19.97
C TYR A 298 -35.69 30.79 20.51
N ALA A 299 -35.51 31.99 21.06
CA ALA A 299 -36.63 32.82 21.52
C ALA A 299 -37.60 33.14 20.37
N ARG A 300 -37.08 33.50 19.19
CA ARG A 300 -37.88 33.81 18.00
C ARG A 300 -38.67 32.60 17.49
N GLU A 301 -38.08 31.41 17.49
CA GLU A 301 -38.79 30.18 17.08
C GLU A 301 -39.84 29.75 18.11
N LEU A 302 -39.64 30.02 19.41
CA LEU A 302 -40.63 29.77 20.46
C LEU A 302 -41.79 30.77 20.45
N GLU A 303 -41.54 32.04 20.12
CA GLU A 303 -42.57 33.07 19.99
C GLU A 303 -43.31 33.01 18.64
N ARG A 304 -42.79 32.26 17.67
CA ARG A 304 -43.49 32.04 16.40
C ARG A 304 -44.70 31.14 16.66
N ILE A 305 -45.88 31.76 16.74
CA ILE A 305 -47.16 31.05 16.78
C ILE A 305 -47.27 30.20 15.51
N VAL A 306 -47.43 28.89 15.67
CA VAL A 306 -47.72 27.93 14.60
C VAL A 306 -49.19 28.00 14.24
#